data_AF-A0A933CAA5-F1
#
_entry.id   AF-A0A933CAA5-F1
#
_cell.length_a   1.000
_cell.length_b   1.000
_cell.length_c   1.000
_cell.angle_alpha   90.00
_cell.angle_beta   90.00
_cell.angle_gamma   90.00
#
_symmetry.space_group_name_H-M   'P 1'
#
loop_
_entity.id
_entity.type
_entity.pdbx_description
1 polymer ?
#
loop_
_entity_poly.entity_id
_entity_poly.type
_entity_poly.pdbx_seq_one_letter_code
_entity_poly.pdbx_strand_id
1 'polypeptide(L)'
;CATVEEAARWISSRPRWGGGLLMLADASGDIASLELSSTASRLRRPEAGGDALWHTNAFSTSEMKRVEVPGNAVFDHRAPKALRGRRVHESAERRASRLEKLLGGDDRLGADEIARRLGDHGADGQASDTTVCVHGSYWHTTAVLQYFPRARRMRASFTTACRTDWREFAL
;
A
#
# COMPACT_ATOMS: atom_id res chain seq x y z
N CYS A 1 3.68 12.92 -17.67
CA CYS A 1 4.39 13.30 -16.44
C CYS A 1 5.71 12.53 -16.43
N ALA A 2 6.83 13.23 -16.26
CA ALA A 2 8.17 12.66 -16.24
C ALA A 2 8.68 12.39 -14.81
N THR A 3 8.13 13.08 -13.80
CA THR A 3 8.54 12.98 -12.39
C THR A 3 7.36 12.67 -11.47
N VAL A 4 7.67 12.17 -10.27
CA VAL A 4 6.69 11.98 -9.18
C VAL A 4 5.95 13.28 -8.87
N GLU A 5 6.68 14.40 -8.78
CA GLU A 5 6.13 15.72 -8.48
C GLU A 5 5.12 16.20 -9.55
N GLU A 6 5.46 16.05 -10.83
CA GLU A 6 4.55 16.37 -11.93
C GLU A 6 3.29 15.48 -11.90
N ALA A 7 3.47 14.18 -11.69
CA ALA A 7 2.36 13.23 -11.60
C ALA A 7 1.44 13.59 -10.43
N ALA A 8 2.01 13.88 -9.25
CA ALA A 8 1.26 14.26 -8.07
C ALA A 8 0.46 15.54 -8.30
N ARG A 9 1.09 16.60 -8.83
CA ARG A 9 0.43 17.86 -9.13
C ARG A 9 -0.71 17.68 -10.13
N TRP A 10 -0.46 16.94 -11.21
CA TRP A 10 -1.45 16.66 -12.25
C TRP A 10 -2.64 15.86 -11.70
N ILE A 11 -2.38 14.85 -10.87
CA ILE A 11 -3.43 14.06 -10.26
C ILE A 11 -4.23 14.94 -9.31
N SER A 12 -3.57 15.64 -8.37
CA SER A 12 -4.20 16.45 -7.32
C SER A 12 -5.04 17.62 -7.83
N SER A 13 -4.71 18.21 -8.98
CA SER A 13 -5.44 19.36 -9.52
C SER A 13 -6.80 19.03 -10.13
N ARG A 14 -7.17 17.76 -10.22
CA ARG A 14 -8.41 17.31 -10.88
C ARG A 14 -9.55 17.08 -9.88
N PRO A 15 -10.80 17.45 -10.23
CA PRO A 15 -11.97 17.03 -9.46
C PRO A 15 -12.06 15.50 -9.38
N ARG A 16 -12.49 14.99 -8.23
CA ARG A 16 -12.69 13.55 -8.03
C ARG A 16 -13.79 13.30 -6.99
N TRP A 17 -14.48 12.17 -7.13
CA TRP A 17 -15.60 11.78 -6.27
C TRP A 17 -15.22 10.77 -5.19
N GLY A 18 -13.98 10.28 -5.21
CA GLY A 18 -13.48 9.25 -4.28
C GLY A 18 -12.10 9.58 -3.73
N GLY A 19 -11.59 8.66 -2.93
CA GLY A 19 -10.23 8.72 -2.40
C GLY A 19 -9.32 7.65 -3.00
N GLY A 20 -8.04 7.73 -2.65
CA GLY A 20 -7.04 6.78 -3.10
C GLY A 20 -5.72 6.97 -2.37
N LEU A 21 -4.94 5.90 -2.34
CA LEU A 21 -3.56 5.87 -1.91
C LEU A 21 -2.76 5.42 -3.12
N LEU A 22 -1.95 6.32 -3.69
CA LEU A 22 -1.18 6.06 -4.89
C LEU A 22 0.30 6.06 -4.56
N MET A 23 0.97 4.94 -4.77
CA MET A 23 2.42 4.88 -4.71
C MET A 23 2.97 5.36 -6.06
N LEU A 24 3.80 6.40 -6.02
CA LEU A 24 4.44 7.01 -7.17
C LEU A 24 5.95 6.77 -7.07
N ALA A 25 6.57 6.45 -8.20
CA ALA A 25 8.01 6.35 -8.32
C ALA A 25 8.45 6.75 -9.74
N ASP A 26 9.64 7.31 -9.88
CA ASP A 26 10.22 7.65 -11.19
C ASP A 26 11.64 7.11 -11.40
N ALA A 27 12.17 7.30 -12.62
CA ALA A 27 13.47 6.76 -13.02
C ALA A 27 14.67 7.39 -12.29
N SER A 28 14.48 8.54 -11.63
CA SER A 28 15.52 9.17 -10.80
C SER A 28 15.64 8.52 -9.42
N GLY A 29 14.63 7.75 -9.01
CA GLY A 29 14.54 7.13 -7.69
C GLY A 29 13.67 7.90 -6.69
N ASP A 30 13.04 9.01 -7.08
CA ASP A 30 12.03 9.66 -6.22
C ASP A 30 10.86 8.70 -6.00
N ILE A 31 10.40 8.61 -4.76
CA ILE A 31 9.25 7.81 -4.34
C ILE A 31 8.34 8.66 -3.45
N ALA A 32 7.03 8.52 -3.64
CA ALA A 32 6.06 9.21 -2.80
C ALA A 32 4.73 8.46 -2.74
N SER A 33 4.01 8.68 -1.65
CA SER A 33 2.64 8.24 -1.45
C SER A 33 1.73 9.45 -1.59
N LEU A 34 0.94 9.50 -2.66
CA LEU A 34 -0.10 10.50 -2.83
C LEU A 34 -1.40 10.00 -2.21
N GLU A 35 -1.79 10.62 -1.11
CA GLU A 35 -3.05 10.41 -0.41
C GLU A 35 -4.12 11.35 -0.98
N LEU A 36 -5.29 10.82 -1.34
CA LEU A 36 -6.36 11.54 -2.03
C LEU A 36 -7.70 11.29 -1.35
N SER A 37 -8.51 12.34 -1.24
CA SER A 37 -9.95 12.28 -0.97
C SER A 37 -10.70 13.14 -1.99
N SER A 38 -12.02 13.21 -1.91
CA SER A 38 -12.83 14.12 -2.72
C SER A 38 -12.58 15.61 -2.40
N THR A 39 -12.02 15.91 -1.22
CA THR A 39 -11.88 17.29 -0.71
C THR A 39 -10.43 17.68 -0.38
N ALA A 40 -9.50 16.73 -0.35
CA ALA A 40 -8.11 16.97 0.04
C ALA A 40 -7.14 16.05 -0.71
N SER A 41 -5.88 16.46 -0.78
CA SER A 41 -4.79 15.61 -1.23
C SER A 41 -3.51 15.95 -0.47
N ARG A 42 -2.66 14.95 -0.25
CA ARG A 42 -1.35 15.15 0.36
C ARG A 42 -0.30 14.21 -0.21
N LEU A 43 0.83 14.77 -0.62
CA LEU A 43 2.00 14.00 -1.03
C LEU A 43 2.89 13.75 0.20
N ARG A 44 3.13 12.48 0.52
CA ARG A 44 4.05 12.04 1.57
C ARG A 44 5.29 11.42 0.94
N ARG A 45 6.46 11.88 1.38
CA ARG A 45 7.77 11.30 1.04
C ARG A 45 8.33 10.53 2.24
N PRO A 46 9.37 9.70 2.06
CA PRO A 46 10.16 9.18 3.16
C PRO A 46 10.64 10.30 4.10
N GLU A 47 10.94 9.95 5.34
CA GLU A 47 11.58 10.87 6.28
C GLU A 47 13.00 11.25 5.82
N ALA A 48 13.55 12.33 6.37
CA ALA A 48 14.89 12.77 6.00
C ALA A 48 15.93 11.68 6.26
N GLY A 49 16.65 11.27 5.21
CA GLY A 49 17.62 10.18 5.27
C GLY A 49 17.05 8.78 4.99
N GLY A 50 15.73 8.64 4.85
CA GLY A 50 15.08 7.40 4.45
C GLY A 50 14.85 7.28 2.95
N ASP A 51 14.79 6.05 2.46
CA ASP A 51 14.50 5.69 1.06
C ASP A 51 13.38 4.65 0.93
N ALA A 52 12.64 4.40 2.02
CA ALA A 52 11.53 3.48 2.09
C ALA A 52 10.20 4.20 2.39
N LEU A 53 9.13 3.72 1.77
CA LEU A 53 7.77 4.21 2.00
C LEU A 53 6.76 3.07 1.80
N TRP A 54 5.75 3.03 2.67
CA TRP A 54 4.64 2.09 2.55
C TRP A 54 3.32 2.76 2.94
N HIS A 55 2.21 2.24 2.42
CA HIS A 55 0.87 2.52 2.92
C HIS A 55 0.02 1.26 2.85
N THR A 56 -1.07 1.24 3.60
CA THR A 56 -2.08 0.18 3.53
C THR A 56 -3.37 0.76 2.96
N ASN A 57 -4.51 0.59 3.63
CA ASN A 57 -5.80 1.13 3.20
C ASN A 57 -6.31 2.19 4.18
N ALA A 58 -5.39 2.93 4.80
CA ALA A 58 -5.68 4.05 5.67
C ALA A 58 -4.72 5.22 5.38
N PHE A 59 -5.18 6.46 5.55
CA PHE A 59 -4.34 7.64 5.40
C PHE A 59 -3.29 7.72 6.51
N SER A 60 -2.07 8.11 6.15
CA SER A 60 -0.98 8.21 7.12
C SER A 60 -0.77 9.64 7.61
N THR A 61 -1.01 10.64 6.76
CA THR A 61 -0.77 12.04 7.10
C THR A 61 -1.86 12.60 8.02
N SER A 62 -1.49 13.49 8.94
CA SER A 62 -2.44 14.09 9.89
C SER A 62 -3.50 14.91 9.17
N GLU A 63 -3.15 15.55 8.05
CA GLU A 63 -4.11 16.31 7.25
C GLU A 63 -5.18 15.41 6.63
N MET A 64 -4.79 14.25 6.10
CA MET A 64 -5.72 13.33 5.43
C MET A 64 -6.53 12.51 6.43
N LYS A 65 -5.98 12.19 7.60
CA LYS A 65 -6.72 11.55 8.70
C LYS A 65 -7.94 12.35 9.16
N ARG A 66 -7.95 13.68 8.98
CA ARG A 66 -9.12 14.54 9.31
C ARG A 66 -10.33 14.32 8.40
N VAL A 67 -10.11 13.82 7.19
CA VAL A 67 -11.17 13.52 6.21
C VAL A 67 -11.36 12.02 6.01
N GLU A 68 -10.75 11.21 6.87
CA GLU A 68 -10.89 9.76 6.87
C GLU A 68 -12.15 9.31 7.59
N VAL A 69 -12.60 8.09 7.28
CA VAL A 69 -13.59 7.39 8.09
C VAL A 69 -13.08 7.31 9.54
N PRO A 70 -13.93 7.57 10.56
CA PRO A 70 -13.50 7.53 11.97
C PRO A 70 -12.78 6.23 12.35
N GLY A 71 -11.73 6.33 13.18
CA GLY A 71 -10.88 5.20 13.58
C GLY A 71 -11.64 4.03 14.25
N ASN A 72 -12.75 4.35 14.93
CA ASN A 72 -13.64 3.40 15.60
C ASN A 72 -14.85 2.99 14.76
N ALA A 73 -14.93 3.38 13.49
CA ALA A 73 -16.03 3.00 12.61
C ALA A 73 -16.09 1.48 12.44
N VAL A 74 -17.32 0.94 12.42
CA VAL A 74 -17.61 -0.49 12.31
C VAL A 74 -18.52 -0.70 11.11
N PHE A 75 -18.29 -1.77 10.36
CA PHE A 75 -19.16 -2.18 9.27
C PHE A 75 -20.57 -2.52 9.78
N ASP A 76 -21.57 -1.82 9.28
CA ASP A 76 -22.97 -2.03 9.65
C ASP A 76 -23.63 -3.16 8.85
N HIS A 77 -24.95 -3.31 9.01
CA HIS A 77 -25.75 -4.35 8.35
C HIS A 77 -25.75 -4.27 6.81
N ARG A 78 -25.39 -3.13 6.20
CA ARG A 78 -25.30 -2.95 4.75
C ARG A 78 -24.01 -3.54 4.17
N ALA A 79 -23.00 -3.77 5.01
CA ALA A 79 -21.78 -4.43 4.59
C ALA A 79 -22.00 -5.93 4.29
N PRO A 80 -21.11 -6.56 3.50
CA PRO A 80 -21.06 -8.01 3.33
C PRO A 80 -21.02 -8.74 4.67
N LYS A 81 -21.70 -9.89 4.78
CA LYS A 81 -21.87 -10.63 6.05
C LYS A 81 -20.54 -10.91 6.79
N ALA A 82 -19.47 -11.22 6.05
CA ALA A 82 -18.14 -11.49 6.60
C ALA A 82 -17.45 -10.26 7.22
N LEU A 83 -17.93 -9.04 6.93
CA LEU A 83 -17.35 -7.79 7.42
C LEU A 83 -18.15 -7.17 8.57
N ARG A 84 -19.43 -7.47 8.70
CA ARG A 84 -20.33 -6.84 9.69
C ARG A 84 -19.80 -6.96 11.11
N GLY A 85 -19.90 -5.89 11.87
CA GLY A 85 -19.42 -5.83 13.26
C GLY A 85 -17.90 -5.69 13.41
N ARG A 86 -17.13 -5.73 12.32
CA ARG A 86 -15.68 -5.52 12.34
C ARG A 86 -15.33 -4.06 12.15
N ARG A 87 -14.22 -3.64 12.75
CA ARG A 87 -13.70 -2.27 12.63
C ARG A 87 -13.09 -2.07 11.25
N VAL A 88 -13.48 -0.97 10.59
CA VAL A 88 -13.11 -0.67 9.19
C VAL A 88 -11.59 -0.66 8.99
N HIS A 89 -10.87 -0.07 9.94
CA HIS A 89 -9.42 0.16 9.83
C HIS A 89 -8.54 -0.96 10.39
N GLU A 90 -9.13 -2.00 11.00
CA GLU A 90 -8.34 -3.03 11.71
C GLU A 90 -7.28 -3.70 10.83
N SER A 91 -7.66 -4.15 9.64
CA SER A 91 -6.70 -4.78 8.72
C SER A 91 -5.63 -3.80 8.26
N ALA A 92 -6.00 -2.55 7.96
CA ALA A 92 -5.06 -1.53 7.49
C ALA A 92 -4.01 -1.20 8.55
N GLU A 93 -4.43 -1.04 9.81
CA GLU A 93 -3.55 -0.71 10.94
C GLU A 93 -2.63 -1.88 11.31
N ARG A 94 -3.15 -3.11 11.39
CA ARG A 94 -2.34 -4.29 11.69
C ARG A 94 -1.27 -4.52 10.63
N ARG A 95 -1.62 -4.40 9.34
CA ARG A 95 -0.67 -4.48 8.24
C ARG A 95 0.35 -3.35 8.25
N ALA A 96 -0.07 -2.12 8.57
CA ALA A 96 0.85 -0.99 8.63
C ALA A 96 1.90 -1.17 9.73
N SER A 97 1.48 -1.60 10.93
CA SER A 97 2.39 -1.92 12.03
C SER A 97 3.33 -3.08 11.70
N ARG A 98 2.85 -4.09 10.96
CA ARG A 98 3.70 -5.19 10.51
C ARG A 98 4.70 -4.74 9.44
N LEU A 99 4.27 -3.96 8.46
CA LEU A 99 5.16 -3.41 7.42
C LEU A 99 6.23 -2.49 8.00
N GLU A 100 5.91 -1.70 9.01
CA GLU A 100 6.89 -0.88 9.72
C GLU A 100 8.01 -1.74 10.33
N LYS A 101 7.66 -2.85 10.98
CA LYS A 101 8.66 -3.80 11.52
C LYS A 101 9.43 -4.52 10.42
N LEU A 102 8.76 -4.84 9.32
CA LEU A 102 9.38 -5.54 8.20
C LEU A 102 10.24 -4.64 7.34
N LEU A 103 9.96 -3.34 7.22
CA LEU A 103 10.61 -2.45 6.24
C LEU A 103 11.38 -1.30 6.89
N GLY A 104 11.14 -0.98 8.16
CA GLY A 104 11.75 0.14 8.87
C GLY A 104 13.11 -0.13 9.49
N GLY A 105 13.83 -1.16 9.04
CA GLY A 105 15.20 -1.44 9.47
C GLY A 105 16.24 -0.86 8.51
N ASP A 106 17.51 -0.83 8.93
CA ASP A 106 18.64 -0.26 8.15
C ASP A 106 19.14 -1.18 7.01
N ASP A 107 18.43 -2.28 6.74
CA ASP A 107 18.82 -3.23 5.71
C ASP A 107 18.57 -2.67 4.31
N ARG A 108 19.55 -2.82 3.43
CA ARG A 108 19.33 -2.61 1.99
C ARG A 108 18.43 -3.70 1.44
N LEU A 109 17.23 -3.32 0.98
CA LEU A 109 16.25 -4.27 0.47
C LEU A 109 16.34 -4.43 -1.05
N GLY A 110 16.75 -5.61 -1.48
CA GLY A 110 16.60 -6.03 -2.87
C GLY A 110 15.14 -6.37 -3.20
N ALA A 111 14.81 -6.43 -4.49
CA ALA A 111 13.46 -6.73 -4.96
C ALA A 111 12.92 -8.08 -4.44
N ASP A 112 13.77 -9.10 -4.36
CA ASP A 112 13.39 -10.42 -3.83
C ASP A 112 13.18 -10.38 -2.32
N GLU A 113 13.92 -9.56 -1.59
CA GLU A 113 13.72 -9.38 -0.15
C GLU A 113 12.40 -8.65 0.13
N ILE A 114 12.09 -7.59 -0.63
CA ILE A 114 10.78 -6.93 -0.57
C ILE A 114 9.67 -7.94 -0.85
N ALA A 115 9.81 -8.79 -1.89
CA ALA A 115 8.83 -9.80 -2.22
C ALA A 115 8.61 -10.80 -1.08
N ARG A 116 9.69 -11.30 -0.46
CA ARG A 116 9.62 -12.18 0.72
C ARG A 116 8.88 -11.52 1.87
N ARG A 117 9.22 -10.27 2.19
CA ARG A 117 8.57 -9.49 3.27
C ARG A 117 7.09 -9.23 2.97
N LEU A 118 6.71 -9.01 1.72
CA LEU A 118 5.30 -8.90 1.32
C LEU A 118 4.54 -10.23 1.40
N GLY A 119 5.24 -11.37 1.38
CA GLY A 119 4.70 -12.71 1.63
C GLY A 119 4.37 -12.99 3.11
N ASP A 120 4.64 -12.06 4.01
CA ASP A 120 4.53 -12.27 5.46
C ASP A 120 3.10 -12.55 5.94
N HIS A 121 3.02 -13.52 6.86
CA HIS A 121 1.79 -13.99 7.52
C HIS A 121 1.80 -13.68 9.04
N GLY A 122 2.51 -12.64 9.47
CA GLY A 122 2.59 -12.28 10.89
C GLY A 122 3.61 -13.12 11.67
N ALA A 123 3.66 -12.90 12.99
CA ALA A 123 4.67 -13.50 13.85
C ALA A 123 4.48 -15.01 14.11
N ASP A 124 3.25 -15.49 14.01
CA ASP A 124 2.87 -16.91 14.14
C ASP A 124 2.90 -17.66 12.80
N GLY A 125 3.17 -16.95 11.70
CA GLY A 125 3.17 -17.49 10.35
C GLY A 125 1.78 -17.92 9.85
N GLN A 126 0.70 -17.52 10.51
CA GLN A 126 -0.66 -17.91 10.14
C GLN A 126 -1.34 -16.83 9.30
N ALA A 127 -1.64 -17.18 8.05
CA ALA A 127 -2.27 -16.27 7.12
C ALA A 127 -3.67 -15.86 7.61
N SER A 128 -4.00 -14.57 7.50
CA SER A 128 -5.32 -14.05 7.85
C SER A 128 -5.72 -12.86 6.97
N ASP A 129 -6.88 -12.26 7.23
CA ASP A 129 -7.30 -11.03 6.57
C ASP A 129 -6.64 -9.75 7.11
N THR A 130 -5.74 -9.91 8.10
CA THR A 130 -4.97 -8.80 8.70
C THR A 130 -3.46 -8.93 8.52
N THR A 131 -2.98 -9.98 7.85
CA THR A 131 -1.56 -10.17 7.50
C THR A 131 -1.19 -9.43 6.22
N VAL A 132 0.11 -9.23 5.97
CA VAL A 132 0.59 -8.48 4.78
C VAL A 132 0.22 -9.21 3.49
N CYS A 133 0.54 -10.50 3.40
CA CYS A 133 -0.07 -11.37 2.41
C CYS A 133 -1.45 -11.77 2.94
N VAL A 134 -2.51 -11.24 2.33
CA VAL A 134 -3.87 -11.34 2.86
C VAL A 134 -4.52 -12.65 2.41
N HIS A 135 -4.99 -13.44 3.38
CA HIS A 135 -5.78 -14.65 3.15
C HIS A 135 -7.02 -14.62 4.05
N GLY A 136 -8.11 -14.06 3.53
CA GLY A 136 -9.38 -13.97 4.23
C GLY A 136 -10.51 -14.63 3.47
N SER A 137 -11.66 -14.74 4.14
CA SER A 137 -12.92 -15.17 3.51
C SER A 137 -13.54 -14.12 2.60
N TYR A 138 -13.12 -12.86 2.71
CA TYR A 138 -13.60 -11.75 1.88
C TYR A 138 -12.46 -11.04 1.12
N TRP A 139 -11.35 -10.73 1.80
CA TRP A 139 -10.17 -10.11 1.18
C TRP A 139 -9.11 -11.17 0.89
N HIS A 140 -8.46 -11.07 -0.26
CA HIS A 140 -7.39 -11.99 -0.65
C HIS A 140 -6.35 -11.27 -1.52
N THR A 141 -5.06 -11.54 -1.31
CA THR A 141 -4.02 -11.07 -2.23
C THR A 141 -4.09 -11.88 -3.52
N THR A 142 -4.51 -11.26 -4.62
CA THR A 142 -4.69 -11.94 -5.92
C THR A 142 -3.52 -11.76 -6.88
N ALA A 143 -2.72 -10.71 -6.67
CA ALA A 143 -1.54 -10.44 -7.47
C ALA A 143 -0.52 -9.62 -6.69
N VAL A 144 0.75 -9.70 -7.11
CA VAL A 144 1.85 -8.86 -6.62
C VAL A 144 2.61 -8.32 -7.81
N LEU A 145 2.93 -7.04 -7.75
CA LEU A 145 3.62 -6.33 -8.82
C LEU A 145 4.84 -5.62 -8.23
N GLN A 146 5.93 -5.63 -8.99
CA GLN A 146 7.11 -4.83 -8.71
C GLN A 146 7.52 -4.08 -9.97
N TYR A 147 7.59 -2.76 -9.83
CA TYR A 147 7.98 -1.86 -10.90
C TYR A 147 9.43 -1.43 -10.70
N PHE A 148 10.17 -1.33 -11.78
CA PHE A 148 11.55 -0.88 -11.80
C PHE A 148 11.68 0.31 -12.75
N PRO A 149 11.31 1.53 -12.32
CA PRO A 149 11.17 2.69 -13.20
C PRO A 149 12.42 2.98 -14.03
N ARG A 150 13.60 2.97 -13.39
CA ARG A 150 14.88 3.24 -14.08
C ARG A 150 15.19 2.25 -15.20
N ALA A 151 14.85 0.98 -15.00
CA ALA A 151 15.10 -0.08 -15.97
C ALA A 151 13.92 -0.32 -16.93
N ARG A 152 12.83 0.45 -16.80
CA ARG A 152 11.62 0.32 -17.60
C ARG A 152 11.13 -1.13 -17.71
N ARG A 153 11.09 -1.81 -16.58
CA ARG A 153 10.58 -3.17 -16.47
C ARG A 153 9.62 -3.29 -15.31
N MET A 154 8.78 -4.30 -15.36
CA MET A 154 8.00 -4.75 -14.23
C MET A 154 8.01 -6.27 -14.17
N ARG A 155 7.83 -6.80 -12.98
CA ARG A 155 7.44 -8.20 -12.81
C ARG A 155 6.12 -8.30 -12.09
N ALA A 156 5.32 -9.26 -12.50
CA ALA A 156 4.03 -9.54 -11.88
C ALA A 156 3.91 -11.02 -11.57
N SER A 157 3.32 -11.31 -10.41
CA SER A 157 2.80 -12.61 -10.05
C SER A 157 1.29 -12.51 -9.94
N PHE A 158 0.56 -13.41 -10.60
CA PHE A 158 -0.91 -13.50 -10.53
C PHE A 158 -1.36 -14.50 -9.46
N THR A 159 -0.57 -14.61 -8.41
CA THR A 159 -0.77 -15.45 -7.23
C THR A 159 -0.58 -14.61 -5.95
N THR A 160 -0.73 -15.24 -4.80
CA THR A 160 -0.45 -14.62 -3.50
C THR A 160 1.04 -14.29 -3.33
N ALA A 161 1.36 -13.29 -2.51
CA ALA A 161 2.74 -12.85 -2.28
C ALA A 161 3.65 -13.95 -1.71
N CYS A 162 3.09 -14.87 -0.92
CA CYS A 162 3.80 -16.03 -0.36
C CYS A 162 4.06 -17.17 -1.37
N ARG A 163 3.53 -17.08 -2.60
CA ARG A 163 3.64 -18.12 -3.65
C ARG A 163 3.92 -17.50 -5.01
N THR A 164 4.76 -16.48 -5.04
CA THR A 164 5.03 -15.70 -6.26
C THR A 164 5.57 -16.58 -7.39
N ASP A 165 5.00 -16.40 -8.57
CA ASP A 165 5.44 -16.97 -9.84
C ASP A 165 5.60 -15.81 -10.83
N TRP A 166 6.85 -15.35 -10.98
CA TRP A 166 7.14 -14.08 -11.62
C TRP A 166 7.10 -14.18 -13.14
N ARG A 167 6.35 -13.26 -13.75
CA ARG A 167 6.42 -12.94 -15.18
C ARG A 167 7.03 -11.56 -15.34
N GLU A 168 8.04 -11.45 -16.19
CA GLU A 168 8.76 -10.21 -16.48
C GLU A 168 8.17 -9.52 -17.73
N PHE A 169 8.11 -8.20 -17.70
CA PHE A 169 7.60 -7.36 -18.79
C PHE A 169 8.48 -6.13 -18.99
N ALA A 170 8.67 -5.73 -20.25
CA ALA A 170 9.25 -4.44 -20.61
C ALA A 170 8.15 -3.36 -20.71
N LEU A 171 8.49 -2.11 -20.37
CA LEU A 171 7.58 -0.94 -20.32
C LEU A 171 8.02 0.22 -21.21
#